data_AF-A0A7V7HKI2-F1
#
_entry.id   AF-A0A7V7HKI2-F1
#
_cell.length_a   1.000
_cell.length_b   1.000
_cell.length_c   1.000
_cell.angle_alpha   90.00
_cell.angle_beta   90.00
_cell.angle_gamma   90.00
#
_symmetry.space_group_name_H-M   'P 1'
#
loop_
_entity.id
_entity.type
_entity.pdbx_description
1 polymer ?
#
loop_
_entity_poly.entity_id
_entity_poly.type
_entity_poly.pdbx_seq_one_letter_code
_entity_poly.pdbx_strand_id
1 'polypeptide(L)' 'MMETPIVIGNHHDSCQQDFEHYCSDCGGEMYFGMTYYEFEGNLICEDCAEKFLERHATRFVAGE' A
#
# COMPACT_ATOMS: atom_id res chain seq x y z
N MET A 1 31.54 20.57 -29.68
CA MET A 1 30.73 20.82 -28.47
C MET A 1 29.73 19.70 -28.37
N MET A 2 29.62 19.04 -27.21
CA MET A 2 28.68 17.95 -27.02
C MET A 2 27.29 18.53 -26.79
N GLU A 3 26.45 18.44 -27.80
CA GLU A 3 25.01 18.67 -27.72
C GLU A 3 24.37 17.46 -27.03
N THR A 4 24.23 17.53 -25.72
CA THR A 4 23.41 16.56 -24.99
C THR A 4 21.95 16.83 -25.33
N PRO A 5 21.20 15.84 -25.85
CA PRO A 5 19.76 15.98 -25.94
C PRO A 5 19.24 16.09 -24.51
N ILE A 6 18.61 17.21 -24.21
CA ILE A 6 17.71 17.40 -23.09
C ILE A 6 16.65 16.29 -23.14
N VAL A 7 16.96 15.14 -22.53
CA VAL A 7 15.97 14.22 -22.00
C VAL A 7 15.25 15.00 -20.91
N ILE A 8 14.18 15.70 -21.30
CA ILE A 8 13.16 16.19 -20.37
C ILE A 8 12.39 14.96 -19.93
N GLY A 9 13.02 14.28 -19.00
CA GLY A 9 12.64 13.04 -18.36
C GLY A 9 13.64 12.85 -17.24
N ASN A 10 13.86 13.91 -16.46
CA ASN A 10 14.65 13.84 -15.25
C ASN A 10 13.78 13.07 -14.23
N HIS A 11 13.72 11.74 -14.40
CA HIS A 11 13.25 10.79 -13.39
C HIS A 11 14.34 10.70 -12.32
N HIS A 12 14.67 11.85 -11.75
CA HIS A 12 15.70 12.03 -10.75
C HIS A 12 15.21 13.10 -9.78
N ASP A 13 13.91 13.03 -9.48
CA ASP A 13 13.43 13.26 -8.14
C ASP A 13 12.75 11.94 -7.77
N SER A 14 13.56 10.94 -7.41
CA SER A 14 13.05 9.87 -6.56
C SER A 14 12.66 10.56 -5.26
N CYS A 15 11.46 11.14 -5.24
CA CYS A 15 10.71 11.36 -4.02
C CYS A 15 10.81 10.02 -3.30
N GLN A 16 11.64 9.99 -2.25
CA GLN A 16 11.71 8.90 -1.30
C GLN A 16 10.26 8.51 -1.08
N GLN A 17 9.86 7.30 -1.48
CA GLN A 17 8.51 6.85 -1.16
C GLN A 17 8.50 6.82 0.38
N ASP A 18 7.97 7.88 0.99
CA ASP A 18 7.91 8.03 2.44
C ASP A 18 7.02 6.93 3.07
N PHE A 19 6.24 6.24 2.22
CA PHE A 19 5.43 5.09 2.54
C PHE A 19 6.10 3.78 2.09
N GLU A 20 5.93 2.72 2.88
CA GLU A 20 6.41 1.37 2.56
C GLU A 20 5.44 0.63 1.63
N HIS A 21 4.14 0.83 1.86
CA HIS A 21 3.10 0.03 1.23
C HIS A 21 1.86 0.85 0.91
N TYR A 22 0.97 0.26 0.09
CA TYR A 22 -0.35 0.80 -0.19
C TYR A 22 -1.42 -0.16 0.28
N CYS A 23 -2.49 0.39 0.84
CA CYS A 23 -3.65 -0.40 1.25
C CYS A 23 -4.33 -0.97 0.01
N SER A 24 -4.52 -2.29 -0.04
CA SER A 24 -5.18 -2.95 -1.16
C SER A 24 -6.70 -2.69 -1.23
N ASP A 25 -7.34 -2.26 -0.13
CA ASP A 25 -8.78 -1.92 -0.11
C ASP A 25 -9.04 -0.47 -0.56
N CYS A 26 -8.33 0.50 0.02
CA CYS A 26 -8.59 1.93 -0.22
C CYS A 26 -7.51 2.63 -1.06
N GLY A 27 -6.38 2.00 -1.36
CA GLY A 27 -5.24 2.61 -2.05
C GLY A 27 -4.45 3.61 -1.22
N GLY A 28 -4.72 3.72 0.09
CA GLY A 28 -4.05 4.65 0.99
C GLY A 28 -2.59 4.30 1.23
N GLU A 29 -1.75 5.33 1.38
CA GLU A 29 -0.32 5.20 1.67
C GLU A 29 -0.08 4.74 3.12
N MET A 30 0.80 3.76 3.30
CA MET A 30 1.11 3.13 4.58
C MET A 30 2.57 3.42 4.92
N TYR A 31 2.78 4.23 5.94
CA TYR A 31 4.09 4.73 6.33
C TYR A 31 4.71 3.88 7.44
N PHE A 32 6.03 3.97 7.57
CA PHE A 32 6.78 3.23 8.58
C PHE A 32 6.26 3.54 9.99
N GLY A 33 5.87 2.49 10.73
CA GLY A 33 5.31 2.60 12.08
C GLY A 33 3.78 2.73 12.14
N MET A 34 3.08 2.71 11.01
CA MET A 34 1.62 2.57 11.00
C MET A 34 1.21 1.11 11.23
N THR A 35 0.10 0.91 11.95
CA THR A 35 -0.49 -0.43 12.11
C THR A 35 -1.16 -0.86 10.81
N TYR A 36 -0.75 -2.01 10.30
CA TYR A 36 -1.39 -2.64 9.15
C TYR A 36 -1.47 -4.16 9.31
N TYR A 37 -2.36 -4.75 8.53
CA TYR A 37 -2.66 -6.17 8.57
C TYR A 37 -2.43 -6.78 7.19
N GLU A 38 -1.78 -7.94 7.15
CA GLU A 38 -1.58 -8.72 5.92
C GLU A 38 -2.60 -9.86 5.85
N PHE A 39 -3.38 -9.91 4.77
CA PHE A 39 -4.36 -10.97 4.51
C PHE A 39 -4.18 -11.55 3.12
N GLU A 40 -3.74 -12.81 3.02
CA GLU A 40 -3.50 -13.49 1.72
C GLU A 40 -2.61 -12.68 0.76
N GLY A 41 -1.64 -11.93 1.28
CA GLY A 41 -0.78 -11.02 0.50
C GLY A 41 -1.37 -9.64 0.19
N ASN A 42 -2.56 -9.33 0.72
CA ASN A 42 -3.16 -8.00 0.66
C ASN A 42 -2.83 -7.23 1.95
N LEU A 43 -2.19 -6.07 1.82
CA LEU A 43 -1.91 -5.19 2.94
C LEU A 43 -3.09 -4.26 3.14
N ILE A 44 -3.67 -4.28 4.33
CA ILE A 44 -4.88 -3.52 4.70
C ILE A 44 -4.53 -2.58 5.85
N CYS A 45 -4.81 -1.30 5.70
CA CYS A 45 -4.63 -0.32 6.77
C CYS A 45 -5.63 -0.58 7.92
N GLU A 46 -5.29 -0.15 9.13
CA GLU A 46 -6.14 -0.34 10.33
C GLU A 46 -7.58 0.13 10.14
N ASP A 47 -7.79 1.27 9.46
CA ASP A 47 -9.13 1.81 9.18
C ASP A 47 -9.98 0.88 8.29
N CYS A 48 -9.36 0.25 7.30
CA CYS A 48 -10.04 -0.70 6.42
C CYS A 48 -10.10 -2.11 7.02
N ALA A 49 -9.23 -2.43 7.98
CA ALA A 49 -9.08 -3.78 8.53
C ALA A 49 -10.35 -4.26 9.23
N GLU A 50 -11.05 -3.40 9.98
CA GLU A 50 -12.32 -3.77 10.63
C GLU A 50 -13.36 -4.22 9.61
N LYS A 51 -13.64 -3.39 8.60
CA LYS A 51 -14.62 -3.71 7.54
C LYS A 51 -14.17 -4.86 6.66
N PHE A 52 -12.86 -4.98 6.41
CA PHE A 52 -12.29 -6.08 5.64
C PHE A 52 -12.47 -7.40 6.40
N LEU A 53 -12.20 -7.40 7.71
CA LEU A 53 -12.45 -8.52 8.60
C LEU A 53 -13.93 -8.86 8.66
N GLU A 54 -14.86 -7.91 8.78
CA GLU A 54 -16.29 -8.25 8.78
C GLU A 54 -16.72 -9.00 7.51
N ARG A 55 -16.18 -8.62 6.34
CA ARG A 55 -16.47 -9.25 5.04
C ARG A 55 -15.78 -10.60 4.87
N HIS A 56 -14.53 -10.74 5.33
CA HIS A 56 -13.72 -11.95 5.13
C HIS A 56 -13.80 -12.94 6.30
N ALA A 57 -14.00 -12.49 7.54
CA ALA A 57 -14.13 -13.29 8.75
C ALA A 57 -15.44 -14.09 8.81
N THR A 58 -16.47 -13.70 8.03
CA THR A 58 -17.66 -14.56 7.86
C THR A 58 -17.30 -15.94 7.28
N ARG A 59 -16.12 -16.08 6.66
CA ARG A 59 -15.62 -17.36 6.16
C ARG A 59 -14.89 -18.21 7.22
N PHE A 60 -14.57 -17.64 8.38
CA PHE A 60 -13.84 -18.32 9.46
C PHE A 60 -14.71 -18.69 10.67
N VAL A 61 -15.91 -18.09 10.83
CA VAL A 61 -16.93 -18.52 11.81
C VAL A 61 -17.89 -19.52 11.16
N ALA A 62 -17.35 -20.68 10.81
CA ALA A 62 -18.11 -21.91 10.56
C ALA A 62 -17.31 -23.06 11.18
N GLY A 63 -17.15 -23.00 12.50
CA GLY A 63 -16.48 -24.01 13.31
C GLY A 63 -17.23 -24.10 14.63
N GLU A 64 -18.28 -24.91 14.58
CA GLU A 64 -19.04 -25.45 15.71
C GLU A 64 -18.16 -26.32 16.62
#